data_AF-A0A358B5A6-F1
#
_entry.id   AF-A0A358B5A6-F1
#
_cell.length_a   1.000
_cell.length_b   1.000
_cell.length_c   1.000
_cell.angle_alpha   90.00
_cell.angle_beta   90.00
_cell.angle_gamma   90.00
#
_symmetry.space_group_name_H-M   'P 1'
#
loop_
_entity.id
_entity.type
_entity.pdbx_description
1 polymer ?
#
loop_
_entity_poly.entity_id
_entity_poly.type
_entity_poly.pdbx_seq_one_letter_code
_entity_poly.pdbx_strand_id
1 'polypeptide(L)'
;MNSHPASSHFFILQVSSRVDPNHSAAAATPHQGYSHAGWGIRAVRGLVALTLAAVGVAQAAPALPPLLLGEGALNPAWRFVGFPKKHADLPATRFEAGRVDGQAALKVVTASSYGTLVHDQKDVPPARLQWRWRLDQPLTGGKAPPDLLTKAGDDAALKVCVMFDHPLGRVPFVERTVLRIARSVSGEALPAATLCYVWDSGRPAPLQGANPYTRRVRFISLQGQGAPLGQWVNQSRDLAQDFSALFGDELPAGAEVPRVSTVLIGADSDNTASTSTGWVADLRWVDGRP
;
A
#
# COMPACT_ATOMS: atom_id res chain seq x y z
N MET A 1 -26.31 -17.75 10.85
CA MET A 1 -26.07 -16.29 10.73
C MET A 1 -24.57 -16.12 10.56
N ASN A 2 -24.12 -15.86 9.33
CA ASN A 2 -22.70 -15.79 8.97
C ASN A 2 -22.11 -14.46 9.44
N SER A 3 -21.15 -14.53 10.35
CA SER A 3 -20.29 -13.42 10.74
C SER A 3 -19.15 -13.29 9.72
N HIS A 4 -19.29 -12.36 8.78
CA HIS A 4 -18.14 -11.82 8.06
C HIS A 4 -17.46 -10.75 8.94
N PRO A 5 -16.13 -10.79 9.16
CA PRO A 5 -15.44 -9.69 9.79
C PRO A 5 -15.39 -8.51 8.79
N ALA A 6 -16.17 -7.48 9.09
CA ALA A 6 -16.26 -6.26 8.30
C ALA A 6 -15.01 -5.39 8.48
N SER A 7 -14.29 -5.16 7.38
CA SER A 7 -13.79 -3.86 6.90
C SER A 7 -13.34 -2.84 7.96
N SER A 8 -12.08 -2.92 8.43
CA SER A 8 -11.42 -1.87 9.24
C SER A 8 -9.93 -1.73 8.93
N HIS A 9 -9.64 -1.66 7.64
CA HIS A 9 -8.38 -1.16 7.14
C HIS A 9 -8.72 0.00 6.19
N PHE A 10 -7.77 0.89 5.92
CA PHE A 10 -7.79 1.92 4.86
C PHE A 10 -8.21 3.34 5.26
N PHE A 11 -7.33 3.91 6.07
CA PHE A 11 -7.32 5.32 6.47
C PHE A 11 -5.89 5.89 6.24
N ILE A 12 -5.23 5.60 5.11
CA ILE A 12 -3.74 5.53 5.13
C ILE A 12 -3.01 6.78 4.61
N LEU A 13 -3.64 7.69 3.87
CA LEU A 13 -2.88 8.81 3.26
C LEU A 13 -3.04 10.18 3.96
N GLN A 14 -4.02 10.43 4.84
CA GLN A 14 -4.24 11.81 5.37
C GLN A 14 -4.51 11.96 6.88
N VAL A 15 -4.49 10.87 7.64
CA VAL A 15 -5.03 10.82 9.02
C VAL A 15 -4.19 11.48 10.06
N SER A 16 -2.88 11.50 9.83
CA SER A 16 -1.94 12.05 10.79
C SER A 16 -2.06 13.58 10.95
N SER A 17 -3.04 14.21 10.30
CA SER A 17 -3.23 15.66 10.26
C SER A 17 -4.17 16.27 11.31
N ARG A 18 -4.92 15.47 12.09
CA ARG A 18 -5.93 16.03 13.04
C ARG A 18 -6.00 15.40 14.44
N VAL A 19 -4.99 14.64 14.86
CA VAL A 19 -4.90 14.23 16.28
C VAL A 19 -4.08 15.26 17.05
N ASP A 20 -4.75 16.09 17.84
CA ASP A 20 -4.19 17.06 18.77
C ASP A 20 -3.40 16.32 19.88
N PRO A 21 -2.11 16.64 20.16
CA PRO A 21 -1.24 15.78 20.97
C PRO A 21 -1.40 15.92 22.49
N ASN A 22 -2.31 16.76 22.99
CA ASN A 22 -2.54 16.90 24.42
C ASN A 22 -3.67 15.98 24.87
N HIS A 23 -3.34 14.78 25.37
CA HIS A 23 -3.92 14.18 26.58
C HIS A 23 -3.13 12.91 26.97
N SER A 24 -2.68 12.88 28.22
CA SER A 24 -1.86 11.82 28.85
C SER A 24 -2.70 10.85 29.69
N ALA A 25 -2.30 9.56 29.70
CA ALA A 25 -2.44 8.53 30.75
C ALA A 25 -2.51 7.14 30.08
N ALA A 26 -2.15 5.99 30.65
CA ALA A 26 -1.29 5.54 31.74
C ALA A 26 -1.07 4.03 31.48
N ALA A 27 0.07 3.48 31.87
CA ALA A 27 0.50 2.11 31.56
C ALA A 27 -0.12 1.04 32.48
N ALA A 28 -0.23 -0.19 31.97
CA ALA A 28 -0.33 -1.41 32.78
C ALA A 28 0.44 -2.57 32.10
N THR A 29 1.25 -3.26 32.91
CA THR A 29 2.15 -4.39 32.62
C THR A 29 1.56 -5.73 33.13
N PRO A 30 2.18 -6.90 32.82
CA PRO A 30 1.48 -8.15 32.49
C PRO A 30 1.45 -9.19 33.62
N HIS A 31 0.71 -10.29 33.40
CA HIS A 31 0.82 -11.51 34.18
C HIS A 31 1.30 -12.71 33.35
N GLN A 32 2.14 -13.51 34.01
CA GLN A 32 2.92 -14.66 33.55
C GLN A 32 2.50 -15.90 34.38
N GLY A 33 2.74 -17.10 33.83
CA GLY A 33 2.71 -18.39 34.54
C GLY A 33 1.56 -19.29 34.08
N TYR A 34 1.69 -20.61 33.87
CA TYR A 34 2.63 -21.58 34.44
C TYR A 34 2.87 -22.79 33.50
N SER A 35 3.97 -23.49 33.79
CA SER A 35 4.46 -24.78 33.25
C SER A 35 3.87 -25.99 34.00
N HIS A 36 3.98 -27.19 33.39
CA HIS A 36 4.38 -28.53 33.93
C HIS A 36 3.69 -29.62 33.07
N ALA A 37 4.33 -30.58 32.39
CA ALA A 37 5.34 -31.62 32.69
C ALA A 37 4.71 -33.04 32.69
N GLY A 38 5.42 -34.02 32.09
CA GLY A 38 5.17 -35.48 32.17
C GLY A 38 4.35 -36.03 30.99
N TRP A 39 4.59 -37.22 30.40
CA TRP A 39 5.43 -38.37 30.73
C TRP A 39 5.69 -39.16 29.42
N GLY A 40 6.84 -39.85 29.35
CA GLY A 40 7.21 -40.67 28.20
C GLY A 40 6.72 -42.11 28.29
N ILE A 41 6.47 -42.73 27.14
CA ILE A 41 6.54 -44.19 26.96
C ILE A 41 7.22 -44.47 25.62
N ARG A 42 8.32 -45.21 25.67
CA ARG A 42 9.08 -45.72 24.52
C ARG A 42 8.32 -46.92 23.93
N ALA A 43 8.03 -46.87 22.63
CA ALA A 43 7.69 -48.05 21.86
C ALA A 43 8.53 -48.05 20.57
N VAL A 44 9.49 -48.97 20.51
CA VAL A 44 10.25 -49.30 19.30
C VAL A 44 9.35 -50.16 18.42
N ARG A 45 8.99 -49.66 17.23
CA ARG A 45 8.34 -50.43 16.16
C ARG A 45 9.04 -50.13 14.84
N GLY A 46 9.30 -51.20 14.09
CA GLY A 46 10.28 -51.28 13.00
C GLY A 46 10.13 -50.24 11.89
N LEU A 47 11.28 -49.78 11.41
CA LEU A 47 11.41 -48.82 10.33
C LEU A 47 11.28 -49.55 8.98
N VAL A 48 10.09 -49.55 8.40
CA VAL A 48 9.93 -49.76 6.95
C VAL A 48 10.17 -48.40 6.31
N ALA A 49 11.30 -48.22 5.63
CA ALA A 49 11.60 -47.00 4.88
C ALA A 49 10.76 -46.97 3.60
N LEU A 50 9.52 -46.50 3.70
CA LEU A 50 8.80 -45.96 2.55
C LEU A 50 9.42 -44.60 2.22
N THR A 51 10.21 -44.54 1.15
CA THR A 51 10.55 -43.26 0.50
C THR A 51 9.27 -42.70 -0.12
N LEU A 52 8.48 -41.95 0.66
CA LEU A 52 7.55 -41.00 0.09
C LEU A 52 8.40 -39.97 -0.65
N ALA A 53 8.40 -40.03 -1.98
CA ALA A 53 8.73 -38.88 -2.79
C ALA A 53 7.76 -37.78 -2.39
N ALA A 54 8.21 -36.83 -1.56
CA ALA A 54 7.49 -35.61 -1.30
C ALA A 54 7.46 -34.86 -2.63
N VAL A 55 6.39 -35.07 -3.40
CA VAL A 55 6.04 -34.17 -4.49
C VAL A 55 5.75 -32.84 -3.80
N GLY A 56 6.77 -31.98 -3.77
CA GLY A 56 6.61 -30.61 -3.31
C GLY A 56 5.57 -29.98 -4.21
N VAL A 57 4.35 -29.81 -3.71
CA VAL A 57 3.37 -28.95 -4.35
C VAL A 57 4.01 -27.57 -4.31
N ALA A 58 4.52 -27.11 -5.44
CA ALA A 58 4.96 -25.73 -5.59
C ALA A 58 3.73 -24.87 -5.26
N GLN A 59 3.72 -24.29 -4.06
CA GLN A 59 2.75 -23.25 -3.74
C GLN A 59 2.99 -22.16 -4.77
N ALA A 60 2.02 -21.97 -5.67
CA ALA A 60 2.02 -20.86 -6.59
C ALA A 60 2.23 -19.59 -5.75
N ALA A 61 3.17 -18.75 -6.17
CA ALA A 61 3.37 -17.44 -5.55
C ALA A 61 2.01 -16.75 -5.46
N PRO A 62 1.68 -16.09 -4.33
CA PRO A 62 0.41 -15.40 -4.18
C PRO A 62 0.30 -14.37 -5.31
N ALA A 63 -0.60 -14.62 -6.27
CA ALA A 63 -0.75 -13.80 -7.45
C ALA A 63 -1.66 -12.61 -7.13
N LEU A 64 -1.33 -11.42 -7.64
CA LEU A 64 -2.27 -10.31 -7.63
C LEU A 64 -3.42 -10.60 -8.58
N PRO A 65 -4.68 -10.44 -8.15
CA PRO A 65 -5.81 -10.53 -9.07
C PRO A 65 -5.69 -9.43 -10.14
N PRO A 66 -5.99 -9.71 -11.42
CA PRO A 66 -5.96 -8.69 -12.46
C PRO A 66 -6.91 -7.56 -12.10
N LEU A 67 -6.58 -6.33 -12.49
CA LEU A 67 -7.42 -5.15 -12.19
C LEU A 67 -8.82 -5.26 -12.78
N LEU A 68 -8.92 -5.90 -13.95
CA LEU A 68 -10.15 -6.11 -14.69
C LEU A 68 -10.43 -7.61 -14.88
N LEU A 69 -11.72 -7.98 -14.95
CA LEU A 69 -12.18 -9.29 -15.42
C LEU A 69 -12.37 -9.23 -16.93
N GLY A 70 -11.59 -10.03 -17.67
CA GLY A 70 -11.64 -10.06 -19.12
C GLY A 70 -11.46 -8.67 -19.72
N GLU A 71 -12.38 -8.25 -20.58
CA GLU A 71 -12.29 -6.96 -21.29
C GLU A 71 -13.12 -5.81 -20.69
N GLY A 72 -13.89 -5.98 -19.60
CA GLY A 72 -14.98 -5.03 -19.34
C GLY A 72 -15.44 -4.71 -17.91
N ALA A 73 -14.95 -5.38 -16.86
CA ALA A 73 -15.41 -5.08 -15.49
C ALA A 73 -14.24 -4.94 -14.52
N LEU A 74 -14.36 -4.05 -13.53
CA LEU A 74 -13.44 -4.04 -12.39
C LEU A 74 -13.50 -5.39 -11.68
N ASN A 75 -12.34 -5.93 -11.33
CA ASN A 75 -12.28 -7.16 -10.57
C ASN A 75 -12.72 -6.91 -9.12
N PRO A 76 -13.76 -7.61 -8.62
CA PRO A 76 -14.30 -7.38 -7.27
C PRO A 76 -13.33 -7.73 -6.15
N ALA A 77 -12.21 -8.39 -6.44
CA ALA A 77 -11.10 -8.57 -5.50
C ALA A 77 -10.43 -7.22 -5.12
N TRP A 78 -10.66 -6.17 -5.90
CA TRP A 78 -10.25 -4.82 -5.62
C TRP A 78 -11.42 -3.99 -5.11
N ARG A 79 -11.29 -3.42 -3.91
CA ARG A 79 -12.33 -2.60 -3.28
C ARG A 79 -11.97 -1.13 -3.29
N PHE A 80 -12.97 -0.29 -3.55
CA PHE A 80 -12.81 1.15 -3.40
C PHE A 80 -12.72 1.53 -1.92
N VAL A 81 -11.81 2.45 -1.61
CA VAL A 81 -11.74 3.14 -0.33
C VAL A 81 -11.49 4.63 -0.55
N GLY A 82 -12.45 5.44 -0.10
CA GLY A 82 -12.38 6.90 -0.13
C GLY A 82 -12.04 7.51 1.23
N PHE A 83 -12.11 8.83 1.31
CA PHE A 83 -11.95 9.55 2.57
C PHE A 83 -13.15 9.32 3.49
N PRO A 84 -12.99 9.10 4.81
CA PRO A 84 -14.13 8.88 5.68
C PRO A 84 -15.02 10.12 5.78
N LYS A 85 -16.30 9.96 5.41
CA LYS A 85 -17.31 11.04 5.39
C LYS A 85 -17.47 11.78 6.73
N LYS A 86 -17.14 11.12 7.85
CA LYS A 86 -17.16 11.72 9.19
C LYS A 86 -16.10 12.82 9.40
N HIS A 87 -15.08 12.90 8.55
CA HIS A 87 -13.95 13.82 8.71
C HIS A 87 -13.93 14.93 7.64
N ALA A 88 -14.40 14.63 6.43
CA ALA A 88 -14.63 15.58 5.35
C ALA A 88 -15.52 14.94 4.27
N ASP A 89 -16.29 15.77 3.56
CA ASP A 89 -17.05 15.35 2.38
C ASP A 89 -16.24 15.63 1.10
N LEU A 90 -15.30 14.74 0.81
CA LEU A 90 -14.47 14.81 -0.39
C LEU A 90 -15.08 13.97 -1.52
N PRO A 91 -15.12 14.48 -2.76
CA PRO A 91 -15.43 13.69 -3.94
C PRO A 91 -14.54 12.43 -4.03
N ALA A 92 -15.14 11.34 -4.50
CA ALA A 92 -14.42 10.09 -4.72
C ALA A 92 -13.65 10.13 -6.04
N THR A 93 -12.37 9.75 -6.01
CA THR A 93 -11.62 9.40 -7.23
C THR A 93 -12.35 8.29 -7.96
N ARG A 94 -12.57 8.45 -9.27
CA ARG A 94 -13.30 7.47 -10.07
C ARG A 94 -12.34 6.45 -10.65
N PHE A 95 -12.71 5.19 -10.50
CA PHE A 95 -12.01 4.02 -11.02
C PHE A 95 -12.97 3.29 -11.96
N GLU A 96 -12.61 3.16 -13.22
CA GLU A 96 -13.51 2.64 -14.26
C GLU A 96 -12.77 1.62 -15.13
N ALA A 97 -13.42 0.51 -15.47
CA ALA A 97 -12.92 -0.36 -16.52
C ALA A 97 -13.05 0.35 -17.88
N GLY A 98 -12.00 0.31 -18.70
CA GLY A 98 -12.06 0.91 -20.03
C GLY A 98 -11.00 0.37 -20.96
N ARG A 99 -10.88 1.02 -22.13
CA ARG A 99 -9.86 0.71 -23.12
C ARG A 99 -9.13 1.98 -23.53
N VAL A 100 -7.81 1.86 -23.71
CA VAL A 100 -6.95 2.88 -24.30
C VAL A 100 -5.90 2.19 -25.15
N ASP A 101 -5.63 2.71 -26.35
CA ASP A 101 -4.77 2.08 -27.38
C ASP A 101 -5.13 0.62 -27.69
N GLY A 102 -6.43 0.29 -27.67
CA GLY A 102 -6.90 -1.06 -27.92
C GLY A 102 -6.58 -2.06 -26.80
N GLN A 103 -6.13 -1.62 -25.62
CA GLN A 103 -5.85 -2.47 -24.46
C GLN A 103 -6.84 -2.20 -23.33
N ALA A 104 -7.32 -3.26 -22.66
CA ALA A 104 -8.13 -3.13 -21.46
C ALA A 104 -7.28 -2.59 -20.30
N ALA A 105 -7.76 -1.55 -19.62
CA ALA A 105 -7.03 -0.89 -18.55
C ALA A 105 -7.96 -0.23 -17.53
N LEU A 106 -7.48 -0.07 -16.31
CA LEU A 106 -8.15 0.69 -15.27
C LEU A 106 -7.98 2.19 -15.54
N LYS A 107 -9.06 2.90 -15.86
CA LYS A 107 -9.08 4.35 -15.92
C LYS A 107 -9.18 4.91 -14.51
N VAL A 108 -8.37 5.92 -14.21
CA VAL A 108 -8.37 6.65 -12.94
C VAL A 108 -8.58 8.13 -13.23
N VAL A 109 -9.64 8.72 -12.66
CA VAL A 109 -10.00 10.12 -12.89
C VAL A 109 -10.19 10.84 -11.56
N THR A 110 -9.51 11.97 -11.41
CA THR A 110 -9.64 12.85 -10.24
C THR A 110 -10.27 14.19 -10.60
N ALA A 111 -11.04 14.75 -9.67
CA ALA A 111 -11.61 16.09 -9.75
C ALA A 111 -11.90 16.61 -8.34
N SER A 112 -10.96 17.39 -7.79
CA SER A 112 -10.93 17.76 -6.37
C SER A 112 -11.21 16.57 -5.44
N SER A 113 -10.64 15.40 -5.74
CA SER A 113 -11.10 14.13 -5.21
C SER A 113 -9.99 13.33 -4.55
N TYR A 114 -10.37 12.39 -3.69
CA TYR A 114 -9.47 11.41 -3.11
C TYR A 114 -10.07 10.00 -3.21
N GLY A 115 -9.23 9.00 -3.46
CA GLY A 115 -9.67 7.61 -3.41
C GLY A 115 -8.61 6.61 -3.84
N THR A 116 -8.79 5.38 -3.37
CA THR A 116 -7.90 4.25 -3.65
C THR A 116 -8.69 3.01 -4.01
N LEU A 117 -8.12 2.17 -4.87
CA LEU A 117 -8.57 0.83 -5.21
C LEU A 117 -7.59 -0.16 -4.58
N VAL A 118 -8.10 -1.05 -3.73
CA VAL A 118 -7.29 -1.75 -2.73
C VAL A 118 -7.45 -3.25 -2.86
N HIS A 119 -6.34 -3.98 -2.73
CA HIS A 119 -6.32 -5.42 -2.57
C HIS A 119 -5.47 -5.82 -1.35
N ASP A 120 -6.11 -6.47 -0.38
CA ASP A 120 -5.44 -7.01 0.80
C ASP A 120 -4.72 -8.31 0.44
N GLN A 121 -3.55 -8.49 1.01
CA GLN A 121 -2.72 -9.67 0.87
C GLN A 121 -2.35 -10.19 2.26
N LYS A 122 -2.06 -11.49 2.32
CA LYS A 122 -1.69 -12.13 3.57
C LYS A 122 -0.34 -12.82 3.40
N ASP A 123 0.59 -12.48 4.28
CA ASP A 123 1.89 -13.13 4.42
C ASP A 123 2.74 -13.14 3.13
N VAL A 124 2.65 -12.11 2.27
CA VAL A 124 3.38 -12.07 1.00
C VAL A 124 4.80 -11.52 1.22
N PRO A 125 5.87 -12.25 0.87
CA PRO A 125 7.22 -11.70 0.95
C PRO A 125 7.40 -10.55 -0.06
N PRO A 126 8.24 -9.54 0.24
CA PRO A 126 8.56 -8.51 -0.74
C PRO A 126 9.19 -9.15 -1.98
N ALA A 127 8.63 -8.83 -3.14
CA ALA A 127 9.04 -9.36 -4.43
C ALA A 127 9.12 -8.23 -5.47
N ARG A 128 9.39 -8.57 -6.73
CA ARG A 128 9.34 -7.60 -7.82
C ARG A 128 7.89 -7.31 -8.21
N LEU A 129 7.50 -6.05 -8.22
CA LEU A 129 6.19 -5.58 -8.68
C LEU A 129 6.32 -4.97 -10.07
N GLN A 130 5.48 -5.39 -11.00
CA GLN A 130 5.42 -4.83 -12.36
C GLN A 130 4.03 -4.29 -12.65
N TRP A 131 3.98 -3.19 -13.38
CA TRP A 131 2.75 -2.62 -13.92
C TRP A 131 3.07 -1.72 -15.11
N ARG A 132 2.03 -1.26 -15.78
CA ARG A 132 2.12 -0.20 -16.78
C ARG A 132 1.18 0.92 -16.38
N TRP A 133 1.58 2.13 -16.66
CA TRP A 133 0.70 3.29 -16.49
C TRP A 133 0.84 4.26 -17.64
N ARG A 134 -0.19 5.05 -17.86
CA ARG A 134 -0.25 6.09 -18.87
C ARG A 134 -0.97 7.28 -18.26
N LEU A 135 -0.40 8.47 -18.39
CA LEU A 135 -1.05 9.70 -17.94
C LEU A 135 -1.52 10.49 -19.16
N ASP A 136 -2.83 10.71 -19.27
CA ASP A 136 -3.39 11.50 -20.38
C ASP A 136 -3.43 12.98 -20.02
N GLN A 137 -3.81 13.28 -18.78
CA GLN A 137 -3.91 14.63 -18.26
C GLN A 137 -3.24 14.70 -16.88
N PRO A 138 -2.16 15.49 -16.70
CA PRO A 138 -1.56 15.72 -15.39
C PRO A 138 -2.47 16.58 -14.52
N LEU A 139 -2.11 16.71 -13.24
CA LEU A 139 -2.85 17.58 -12.30
C LEU A 139 -2.86 19.02 -12.83
N THR A 140 -4.03 19.48 -13.25
CA THR A 140 -4.23 20.76 -13.94
C THR A 140 -5.56 21.40 -13.53
N GLY A 141 -5.67 22.72 -13.71
CA GLY A 141 -6.89 23.49 -13.41
C GLY A 141 -7.17 23.71 -11.92
N GLY A 142 -6.22 23.35 -11.04
CA GLY A 142 -6.33 23.53 -9.59
C GLY A 142 -6.05 24.95 -9.09
N LYS A 143 -6.27 25.16 -7.79
CA LYS A 143 -6.04 26.43 -7.06
C LYS A 143 -4.62 26.56 -6.51
N ALA A 144 -3.90 25.45 -6.38
CA ALA A 144 -2.51 25.41 -5.94
C ALA A 144 -1.69 24.53 -6.89
N PRO A 145 -0.39 24.81 -7.09
CA PRO A 145 0.47 23.93 -7.85
C PRO A 145 0.68 22.60 -7.11
N PRO A 146 0.77 21.47 -7.82
CA PRO A 146 1.18 20.20 -7.20
C PRO A 146 2.62 20.31 -6.70
N ASP A 147 2.87 19.86 -5.48
CA ASP A 147 4.17 19.71 -4.85
C ASP A 147 4.07 18.69 -3.70
N LEU A 148 4.49 17.45 -3.95
CA LEU A 148 4.45 16.32 -3.01
C LEU A 148 5.23 16.57 -1.71
N LEU A 149 6.07 17.60 -1.64
CA LEU A 149 6.83 17.94 -0.43
C LEU A 149 6.07 18.91 0.49
N THR A 150 4.89 19.37 0.09
CA THR A 150 4.08 20.34 0.85
C THR A 150 2.66 19.83 1.04
N LYS A 151 2.05 20.11 2.19
CA LYS A 151 0.65 19.71 2.45
C LYS A 151 -0.34 20.29 1.44
N ALA A 152 -0.12 21.53 0.99
CA ALA A 152 -1.03 22.18 0.05
C ALA A 152 -0.95 21.62 -1.38
N GLY A 153 0.13 20.91 -1.71
CA GLY A 153 0.38 20.36 -3.04
C GLY A 153 0.49 18.83 -3.08
N ASP A 154 0.16 18.12 -2.00
CA ASP A 154 0.34 16.66 -1.84
C ASP A 154 -0.68 15.82 -2.61
N ASP A 155 -0.79 16.08 -3.91
CA ASP A 155 -1.59 15.31 -4.85
C ASP A 155 -0.68 14.64 -5.87
N ALA A 156 -0.97 13.38 -6.22
CA ALA A 156 -0.35 12.71 -7.35
C ALA A 156 -1.38 12.21 -8.36
N ALA A 157 -1.05 12.39 -9.63
CA ALA A 157 -1.92 12.07 -10.75
C ALA A 157 -2.24 10.57 -10.85
N LEU A 158 -1.28 9.72 -10.45
CA LEU A 158 -1.41 8.26 -10.29
C LEU A 158 -0.48 7.78 -9.17
N LYS A 159 -0.92 6.76 -8.43
CA LYS A 159 -0.17 6.10 -7.35
C LYS A 159 -0.33 4.59 -7.46
N VAL A 160 0.76 3.85 -7.28
CA VAL A 160 0.74 2.43 -6.91
C VAL A 160 1.46 2.33 -5.57
N CYS A 161 0.75 1.92 -4.52
CA CYS A 161 1.35 1.81 -3.19
C CYS A 161 1.30 0.38 -2.65
N VAL A 162 2.25 0.08 -1.77
CA VAL A 162 2.38 -1.19 -1.07
C VAL A 162 2.48 -0.89 0.42
N MET A 163 1.69 -1.61 1.22
CA MET A 163 1.75 -1.53 2.68
C MET A 163 2.43 -2.77 3.22
N PHE A 164 3.19 -2.54 4.29
CA PHE A 164 4.01 -3.55 4.91
C PHE A 164 3.56 -3.77 6.35
N ASP A 165 3.63 -5.03 6.80
CA ASP A 165 3.42 -5.44 8.19
C ASP A 165 4.63 -5.07 9.06
N HIS A 166 5.01 -3.79 9.00
CA HIS A 166 6.14 -3.25 9.73
C HIS A 166 5.85 -3.23 11.23
N PRO A 167 6.66 -3.91 12.06
CA PRO A 167 6.39 -3.97 13.49
C PRO A 167 6.40 -2.59 14.13
N LEU A 168 5.39 -2.27 14.94
CA LEU A 168 5.35 -1.00 15.69
C LEU A 168 6.60 -0.79 16.56
N GLY A 169 7.20 -1.87 17.07
CA GLY A 169 8.46 -1.83 17.83
C GLY A 169 9.66 -1.30 17.04
N ARG A 170 9.57 -1.23 15.71
CA ARG A 170 10.59 -0.67 14.81
C ARG A 170 10.36 0.79 14.44
N VAL A 171 9.13 1.29 14.61
CA VAL A 171 8.80 2.71 14.38
C VAL A 171 9.45 3.59 15.46
N PRO A 172 10.07 4.75 15.13
CA PRO A 172 10.64 5.66 16.11
C PRO A 172 9.61 6.09 17.19
N PHE A 173 10.10 6.39 18.40
CA PHE A 173 9.25 6.45 19.60
C PHE A 173 8.06 7.42 19.49
N VAL A 174 8.28 8.62 18.94
CA VAL A 174 7.25 9.65 18.83
C VAL A 174 6.19 9.21 17.82
N GLU A 175 6.60 8.84 16.61
CA GLU A 175 5.71 8.35 15.54
C GLU A 175 4.94 7.12 15.97
N ARG A 176 5.57 6.21 16.73
CA ARG A 176 4.92 5.03 17.28
C ARG A 176 3.79 5.40 18.24
N THR A 177 4.01 6.40 19.09
CA THR A 177 3.02 6.87 20.06
C THR A 177 1.84 7.52 19.35
N VAL A 178 2.10 8.42 18.40
CA VAL A 178 1.08 9.02 17.54
C VAL A 178 0.28 7.94 16.81
N LEU A 179 0.94 6.94 16.23
CA LEU A 179 0.28 5.86 15.50
C LEU A 179 -0.61 5.00 16.41
N ARG A 180 -0.20 4.72 17.66
CA ARG A 180 -1.07 4.00 18.62
C ARG A 180 -2.34 4.80 18.92
N ILE A 181 -2.22 6.10 19.18
CA ILE A 181 -3.37 6.97 19.44
C ILE A 181 -4.27 7.00 18.21
N ALA A 182 -3.69 7.22 17.02
CA ALA A 182 -4.45 7.26 15.77
C ALA A 182 -5.22 5.95 15.53
N ARG A 183 -4.61 4.78 15.76
CA ARG A 183 -5.30 3.48 15.68
C ARG A 183 -6.42 3.36 16.72
N SER A 184 -6.19 3.80 17.95
CA SER A 184 -7.20 3.75 19.01
C SER A 184 -8.40 4.65 18.74
N VAL A 185 -8.16 5.85 18.22
CA VAL A 185 -9.23 6.84 17.93
C VAL A 185 -9.99 6.48 16.66
N SER A 186 -9.29 6.01 15.63
CA SER A 186 -9.91 5.63 14.35
C SER A 186 -10.65 4.29 14.42
N GLY A 187 -10.19 3.36 15.27
CA GLY A 187 -10.58 1.96 15.24
C GLY A 187 -9.92 1.16 14.11
N GLU A 188 -8.99 1.77 13.37
CA GLU A 188 -8.41 1.22 12.14
C GLU A 188 -7.00 0.70 12.37
N ALA A 189 -6.63 -0.39 11.68
CA ALA A 189 -5.27 -0.91 11.66
C ALA A 189 -4.37 -0.10 10.68
N LEU A 190 -4.08 1.16 11.03
CA LEU A 190 -3.21 2.04 10.25
C LEU A 190 -1.79 1.45 10.08
N PRO A 191 -1.22 1.33 8.87
CA PRO A 191 0.05 0.66 8.64
C PRO A 191 1.19 1.51 9.21
N ALA A 192 2.25 0.81 9.60
CA ALA A 192 3.46 1.44 10.11
C ALA A 192 4.47 1.80 9.01
N ALA A 193 4.33 1.22 7.82
CA ALA A 193 5.11 1.58 6.64
C ALA A 193 4.30 1.35 5.35
N THR A 194 4.24 2.39 4.54
CA THR A 194 3.64 2.39 3.20
C THR A 194 4.63 3.00 2.23
N LEU A 195 4.93 2.29 1.15
CA LEU A 195 5.73 2.74 0.03
C LEU A 195 4.80 3.10 -1.13
N CYS A 196 4.90 4.31 -1.66
CA CYS A 196 4.12 4.74 -2.83
C CYS A 196 5.01 5.07 -4.02
N TYR A 197 4.72 4.46 -5.16
CA TYR A 197 5.24 4.87 -6.45
C TYR A 197 4.27 5.86 -7.09
N VAL A 198 4.76 7.04 -7.47
CA VAL A 198 3.89 8.14 -7.88
C VAL A 198 4.26 8.69 -9.25
N TRP A 199 3.25 9.16 -9.97
CA TRP A 199 3.42 10.06 -11.11
C TRP A 199 3.23 11.50 -10.62
N ASP A 200 4.35 12.19 -10.43
CA ASP A 200 4.41 13.56 -9.93
C ASP A 200 4.10 14.56 -11.07
N SER A 201 3.19 15.50 -10.83
CA SER A 201 2.87 16.56 -11.79
C SER A 201 3.61 17.88 -11.52
N GLY A 202 4.27 18.00 -10.36
CA GLY A 202 4.91 19.22 -9.89
C GLY A 202 6.42 19.28 -10.05
N ARG A 203 7.12 18.13 -9.98
CA ARG A 203 8.59 18.07 -10.02
C ARG A 203 9.11 17.02 -11.01
N PRO A 204 10.33 17.18 -11.56
CA PRO A 204 10.97 16.14 -12.37
C PRO A 204 11.26 14.89 -11.55
N ALA A 205 11.23 13.73 -12.19
CA ALA A 205 11.62 12.44 -11.61
C ALA A 205 13.08 12.09 -11.94
N PRO A 206 13.78 11.29 -11.11
CA PRO A 206 13.31 10.70 -9.87
C PRO A 206 13.32 11.69 -8.69
N LEU A 207 12.37 11.52 -7.78
CA LEU A 207 12.32 12.20 -6.48
C LEU A 207 11.85 11.18 -5.44
N GLN A 208 12.35 11.26 -4.21
CA GLN A 208 11.86 10.43 -3.12
C GLN A 208 11.75 11.23 -1.83
N GLY A 209 10.86 10.81 -0.94
CA GLY A 209 10.64 11.53 0.31
C GLY A 209 9.60 10.89 1.22
N ALA A 210 9.32 11.59 2.31
CA ALA A 210 8.20 11.29 3.19
C ALA A 210 7.01 12.17 2.83
N ASN A 211 5.80 11.63 2.97
CA ASN A 211 4.58 12.41 2.81
C ASN A 211 4.53 13.53 3.88
N PRO A 212 4.08 14.75 3.51
CA PRO A 212 4.12 15.92 4.40
C PRO A 212 3.11 15.86 5.56
N TYR A 213 2.15 14.94 5.53
CA TYR A 213 1.26 14.65 6.64
C TYR A 213 1.79 13.55 7.55
N THR A 214 2.52 12.56 7.03
CA THR A 214 3.04 11.44 7.83
C THR A 214 4.29 10.80 7.24
N ARG A 215 5.27 10.51 8.11
CA ARG A 215 6.47 9.74 7.75
C ARG A 215 6.22 8.24 7.55
N ARG A 216 5.00 7.75 7.85
CA ARG A 216 4.62 6.35 7.65
C ARG A 216 4.31 6.05 6.19
N VAL A 217 4.07 7.09 5.38
CA VAL A 217 3.98 7.01 3.93
C VAL A 217 5.26 7.65 3.38
N ARG A 218 6.07 6.87 2.67
CA ARG A 218 7.23 7.35 1.93
C ARG A 218 7.03 7.02 0.46
N PHE A 219 7.56 7.83 -0.44
CA PHE A 219 7.28 7.72 -1.87
C PHE A 219 8.53 7.80 -2.74
N ILE A 220 8.39 7.27 -3.95
CA ILE A 220 9.33 7.43 -5.07
C ILE A 220 8.52 7.90 -6.28
N SER A 221 8.85 9.08 -6.80
CA SER A 221 8.39 9.58 -8.09
C SER A 221 9.13 8.85 -9.19
N LEU A 222 8.39 8.02 -9.94
CA LEU A 222 8.93 7.26 -11.06
C LEU A 222 8.76 7.99 -12.39
N GLN A 223 7.79 8.90 -12.46
CA GLN A 223 7.53 9.80 -13.58
C GLN A 223 7.21 11.18 -13.00
N GLY A 224 7.63 12.23 -13.70
CA GLY A 224 7.55 13.60 -13.19
C GLY A 224 7.15 14.60 -14.26
N GLN A 225 7.27 15.89 -13.93
CA GLN A 225 7.16 16.99 -14.87
C GLN A 225 8.05 16.74 -16.11
N GLY A 226 7.47 16.85 -17.31
CA GLY A 226 8.16 16.60 -18.59
C GLY A 226 8.13 15.15 -19.07
N ALA A 227 7.60 14.21 -18.29
CA ALA A 227 7.33 12.85 -18.77
C ALA A 227 6.31 12.87 -19.94
N PRO A 228 6.46 11.98 -20.94
CA PRO A 228 5.55 11.93 -22.07
C PRO A 228 4.13 11.57 -21.62
N LEU A 229 3.18 12.42 -21.98
CA LEU A 229 1.75 12.17 -21.78
C LEU A 229 1.19 11.33 -22.93
N GLY A 230 0.10 10.60 -22.66
CA GLY A 230 -0.57 9.77 -23.64
C GLY A 230 0.28 8.58 -24.12
N GLN A 231 1.25 8.13 -23.32
CA GLN A 231 2.10 6.99 -23.63
C GLN A 231 2.16 6.01 -22.47
N TRP A 232 2.18 4.72 -22.79
CA TRP A 232 2.37 3.66 -21.80
C TRP A 232 3.83 3.60 -21.35
N VAL A 233 4.05 3.66 -20.03
CA VAL A 233 5.35 3.47 -19.41
C VAL A 233 5.32 2.20 -18.57
N ASN A 234 6.27 1.31 -18.81
CA ASN A 234 6.46 0.08 -18.04
C ASN A 234 7.23 0.39 -16.75
N GLN A 235 6.78 -0.19 -15.64
CA GLN A 235 7.45 -0.12 -14.35
C GLN A 235 7.77 -1.52 -13.84
N SER A 236 8.94 -1.66 -13.23
CA SER A 236 9.40 -2.90 -12.60
C SER A 236 10.25 -2.54 -11.40
N ARG A 237 9.73 -2.76 -10.19
CA ARG A 237 10.36 -2.32 -8.93
C ARG A 237 10.63 -3.48 -8.01
N ASP A 238 11.82 -3.47 -7.41
CA ASP A 238 12.19 -4.40 -6.35
C ASP A 238 11.76 -3.80 -5.00
N LEU A 239 10.71 -4.37 -4.39
CA LEU A 239 10.17 -3.84 -3.16
C LEU A 239 11.12 -3.96 -1.97
N ALA A 240 11.97 -4.98 -1.92
CA ALA A 240 12.90 -5.14 -0.81
C ALA A 240 13.99 -4.06 -0.87
N GLN A 241 14.49 -3.78 -2.08
CA GLN A 241 15.45 -2.70 -2.32
C GLN A 241 14.84 -1.34 -1.99
N ASP A 242 13.65 -1.04 -2.52
CA ASP A 242 13.00 0.26 -2.35
C ASP A 242 12.56 0.48 -0.90
N PHE A 243 12.06 -0.56 -0.21
CA PHE A 243 11.76 -0.49 1.22
C PHE A 243 13.03 -0.21 2.02
N SER A 244 14.13 -0.91 1.76
CA SER A 244 15.38 -0.70 2.49
C SER A 244 15.95 0.71 2.27
N ALA A 245 15.85 1.23 1.06
CA ALA A 245 16.27 2.60 0.75
C ALA A 245 15.45 3.65 1.50
N LEU A 246 14.15 3.43 1.68
CA LEU A 246 13.27 4.40 2.32
C LEU A 246 13.03 4.17 3.80
N PHE A 247 13.12 2.96 4.35
CA PHE A 247 12.78 2.63 5.74
C PHE A 247 13.88 1.81 6.44
N GLY A 248 15.04 1.60 5.80
CA GLY A 248 16.12 0.79 6.34
C GLY A 248 16.71 1.32 7.65
N ASP A 249 16.57 2.63 7.92
CA ASP A 249 16.91 3.25 9.20
C ASP A 249 16.07 2.73 10.38
N GLU A 250 14.91 2.14 10.09
CA GLU A 250 14.02 1.52 11.07
C GLU A 250 14.22 -0.01 11.18
N LEU A 251 15.12 -0.60 10.38
CA LEU A 251 15.41 -2.03 10.41
C LEU A 251 16.66 -2.33 11.25
N PRO A 252 16.62 -3.33 12.15
CA PRO A 252 17.84 -3.87 12.74
C PRO A 252 18.81 -4.35 11.65
N ALA A 253 20.11 -4.28 11.92
CA ALA A 253 21.12 -4.78 10.98
C ALA A 253 20.86 -6.25 10.64
N GLY A 254 20.79 -6.57 9.34
CA GLY A 254 20.52 -7.92 8.83
C GLY A 254 19.07 -8.39 8.98
N ALA A 255 18.13 -7.52 9.41
CA ALA A 255 16.72 -7.88 9.45
C ALA A 255 16.12 -7.97 8.05
N GLU A 256 15.23 -8.95 7.85
CA GLU A 256 14.43 -9.04 6.65
C GLU A 256 13.44 -7.88 6.54
N VAL A 257 13.17 -7.47 5.30
CA VAL A 257 12.10 -6.52 4.97
C VAL A 257 10.74 -7.12 5.36
N PRO A 258 9.84 -6.35 6.00
CA PRO A 258 8.55 -6.87 6.43
C PRO A 258 7.71 -7.41 5.26
N ARG A 259 6.75 -8.29 5.57
CA ARG A 259 5.81 -8.83 4.58
C ARG A 259 4.87 -7.74 4.06
N VAL A 260 4.44 -7.91 2.82
CA VAL A 260 3.41 -7.08 2.18
C VAL A 260 2.04 -7.54 2.64
N SER A 261 1.24 -6.60 3.14
CA SER A 261 -0.16 -6.83 3.53
C SER A 261 -1.17 -6.22 2.57
N THR A 262 -0.75 -5.30 1.69
CA THR A 262 -1.67 -4.63 0.79
C THR A 262 -0.96 -4.13 -0.46
N VAL A 263 -1.64 -4.19 -1.60
CA VAL A 263 -1.34 -3.36 -2.77
C VAL A 263 -2.55 -2.48 -3.11
N LEU A 264 -2.30 -1.24 -3.51
CA LEU A 264 -3.35 -0.32 -3.92
C LEU A 264 -2.95 0.54 -5.11
N ILE A 265 -3.96 1.00 -5.84
CA ILE A 265 -3.89 2.04 -6.85
C ILE A 265 -4.61 3.26 -6.30
N GLY A 266 -4.04 4.44 -6.48
CA GLY A 266 -4.65 5.68 -6.01
C GLY A 266 -4.44 6.81 -7.00
N ALA A 267 -5.22 7.86 -6.83
CA ALA A 267 -4.94 9.19 -7.34
C ALA A 267 -5.73 10.18 -6.48
N ASP A 268 -5.17 11.37 -6.31
CA ASP A 268 -5.77 12.44 -5.55
C ASP A 268 -5.58 13.78 -6.25
N SER A 269 -6.49 14.69 -5.94
CA SER A 269 -6.46 16.08 -6.36
C SER A 269 -7.16 17.00 -5.36
N ASP A 270 -7.37 16.54 -4.13
CA ASP A 270 -8.14 17.26 -3.10
C ASP A 270 -7.37 18.43 -2.49
N ASN A 271 -6.03 18.38 -2.44
CA ASN A 271 -5.23 19.47 -1.87
C ASN A 271 -5.08 20.64 -2.85
N THR A 272 -4.84 20.35 -4.12
CA THR A 272 -4.70 21.31 -5.21
C THR A 272 -6.04 21.72 -5.83
N ALA A 273 -7.13 20.99 -5.53
CA ALA A 273 -8.43 21.13 -6.18
C ALA A 273 -8.36 21.00 -7.72
N SER A 274 -7.45 20.16 -8.21
CA SER A 274 -7.17 19.97 -9.63
C SER A 274 -7.94 18.79 -10.23
N THR A 275 -7.73 18.54 -11.52
CA THR A 275 -8.24 17.37 -12.24
C THR A 275 -7.09 16.61 -12.91
N SER A 276 -7.21 15.28 -13.01
CA SER A 276 -6.25 14.41 -13.69
C SER A 276 -6.98 13.20 -14.31
N THR A 277 -6.42 12.65 -15.39
CA THR A 277 -6.87 11.40 -16.00
C THR A 277 -5.67 10.55 -16.37
N GLY A 278 -5.68 9.30 -15.92
CA GLY A 278 -4.65 8.33 -16.27
C GLY A 278 -5.19 6.89 -16.28
N TRP A 279 -4.29 5.96 -16.58
CA TRP A 279 -4.60 4.55 -16.77
C TRP A 279 -3.54 3.69 -16.10
N VAL A 280 -3.97 2.54 -15.56
CA VAL A 280 -3.09 1.51 -14.98
C VAL A 280 -3.47 0.15 -15.56
N ALA A 281 -2.47 -0.65 -15.91
CA ALA A 281 -2.64 -1.98 -16.46
C ALA A 281 -1.57 -2.95 -15.95
N ASP A 282 -1.87 -4.25 -16.07
CA ASP A 282 -0.96 -5.38 -15.84
C ASP A 282 -0.18 -5.37 -14.52
N LEU A 283 -0.82 -4.89 -13.45
CA LEU A 283 -0.27 -4.92 -12.10
C LEU A 283 -0.14 -6.35 -11.60
N ARG A 284 1.10 -6.82 -11.41
CA ARG A 284 1.40 -8.22 -11.07
C ARG A 284 2.71 -8.35 -10.28
N TRP A 285 2.77 -9.39 -9.47
CA TRP A 285 4.04 -9.89 -8.94
C TRP A 285 4.83 -10.61 -10.03
N VAL A 286 6.14 -10.51 -9.96
CA VAL A 286 7.07 -11.30 -10.77
C VAL A 286 8.04 -11.97 -9.81
N ASP A 287 8.17 -13.29 -9.93
CA ASP A 287 9.13 -14.05 -9.15
C ASP A 287 10.54 -13.53 -9.43
N GLY A 288 11.27 -13.20 -8.37
CA GLY A 288 12.63 -12.67 -8.42
C GLY A 288 13.70 -13.71 -8.77
N ARG A 289 13.35 -14.82 -9.43
CA ARG A 289 14.39 -15.70 -9.97
C ARG A 289 15.03 -14.99 -11.18
N PRO A 290 16.36 -14.78 -11.17
CA PRO A 290 17.07 -14.31 -12.36
C PRO A 290 16.89 -15.27 -13.54
#